data_AF-A0A9D2F6D1-F1
#
_entry.id   AF-A0A9D2F6D1-F1
#
_cell.length_a   1.000
_cell.length_b   1.000
_cell.length_c   1.000
_cell.angle_alpha   90.00
_cell.angle_beta   90.00
_cell.angle_gamma   90.00
#
_symmetry.space_group_name_H-M   'P 1'
#
loop_
_entity.id
_entity.type
_entity.pdbx_description
1 polymer ?
#
loop_
_entity_poly.entity_id
_entity_poly.type
_entity_poly.pdbx_seq_one_letter_code
_entity_poly.pdbx_strand_id
1 'polypeptide(L)' 'MSDYQVIKVEIHEENGVAYADLKNGDVLTIASNGLARYNGEYVTDYANILSFVDIHTVFERFAKMIEQAEANN' A
#
# COMPACT_ATOMS: atom_id res chain seq x y z
N MET A 1 -10.78 9.91 -12.68
CA MET A 1 -10.55 8.98 -11.55
C MET A 1 -9.11 8.54 -11.65
N SER A 2 -8.36 8.54 -10.56
CA SER A 2 -6.93 8.15 -10.55
C SER A 2 -6.80 6.66 -10.89
N ASP A 3 -5.74 6.32 -11.62
CA ASP A 3 -5.37 4.94 -11.93
C ASP A 3 -4.74 4.23 -10.72
N TYR A 4 -4.25 4.99 -9.74
CA TYR A 4 -3.72 4.50 -8.46
C TYR A 4 -4.78 4.45 -7.36
N GLN A 5 -6.07 4.38 -7.72
CA GLN A 5 -7.12 4.21 -6.73
C GLN A 5 -7.07 2.79 -6.15
N VAL A 6 -7.05 2.66 -4.82
CA VAL A 6 -7.23 1.39 -4.11
C VAL A 6 -8.65 0.89 -4.33
N ILE A 7 -8.79 -0.32 -4.90
CA ILE A 7 -10.09 -0.92 -5.21
C ILE A 7 -10.45 -2.11 -4.32
N LYS A 8 -9.44 -2.74 -3.73
CA LYS A 8 -9.59 -3.91 -2.85
C LYS A 8 -8.47 -3.92 -1.83
N VAL A 9 -8.79 -4.32 -0.60
CA VAL A 9 -7.81 -4.58 0.46
C VAL A 9 -8.10 -5.94 1.07
N GLU A 10 -7.05 -6.77 1.22
CA GLU A 10 -7.11 -8.10 1.82
C GLU A 10 -6.02 -8.23 2.87
N ILE A 11 -6.37 -8.76 4.05
CA ILE A 11 -5.42 -8.96 5.15
C ILE A 11 -5.21 -10.46 5.31
N HIS A 12 -3.97 -10.91 5.09
CA HIS A 12 -3.58 -12.30 5.26
C HIS A 12 -2.91 -12.45 6.62
N GLU A 13 -3.71 -12.75 7.64
CA GLU A 13 -3.24 -12.94 9.02
C GLU A 13 -2.21 -14.09 9.14
N GLU A 14 -2.29 -15.08 8.24
CA GLU A 14 -1.40 -16.25 8.20
C GLU A 14 0.07 -15.94 7.93
N ASN A 15 0.34 -14.92 7.10
CA ASN A 15 1.69 -14.48 6.76
C ASN A 15 1.98 -13.05 7.28
N GLY A 16 0.99 -12.42 7.93
CA GLY A 16 1.07 -11.07 8.45
C GLY A 16 1.27 -10.03 7.37
N VAL A 17 0.67 -10.20 6.18
CA VAL A 17 0.78 -9.24 5.07
C VAL A 17 -0.61 -8.81 4.64
N ALA A 18 -0.79 -7.50 4.53
CA ALA A 18 -1.94 -6.92 3.87
C ALA A 18 -1.60 -6.59 2.42
N TYR A 19 -2.58 -6.74 1.54
CA TYR A 19 -2.50 -6.50 0.11
C TYR A 19 -3.56 -5.47 -0.28
N ALA A 20 -3.25 -4.61 -1.24
CA ALA A 20 -4.21 -3.73 -1.86
C ALA A 20 -4.03 -3.72 -3.38
N ASP A 21 -5.13 -4.00 -4.09
CA ASP A 21 -5.17 -3.92 -5.55
C ASP A 21 -5.47 -2.48 -5.96
N LEU A 22 -4.71 -1.99 -6.93
CA LEU A 22 -4.94 -0.70 -7.56
C LEU A 22 -5.72 -0.86 -8.87
N LYS A 23 -6.43 0.19 -9.26
CA LYS A 23 -7.26 0.18 -10.47
C LYS A 23 -6.45 -0.10 -11.76
N ASN A 24 -5.20 0.31 -11.81
CA ASN A 24 -4.27 0.05 -12.93
C ASN A 24 -3.76 -1.41 -12.98
N GLY A 25 -4.10 -2.25 -12.01
CA GLY A 25 -3.66 -3.65 -11.92
C GLY A 25 -2.40 -3.85 -11.09
N ASP A 26 -1.83 -2.80 -10.52
CA ASP A 26 -0.70 -2.91 -9.60
C ASP A 26 -1.13 -3.37 -8.21
N VAL A 27 -0.16 -3.89 -7.45
CA VAL A 27 -0.38 -4.39 -6.10
C VAL A 27 0.51 -3.64 -5.11
N LEU A 28 -0.11 -3.15 -4.04
CA LEU A 28 0.56 -2.67 -2.85
C LEU A 28 0.54 -3.75 -1.79
N THR A 29 1.63 -3.89 -1.03
CA THR A 29 1.66 -4.77 0.13
C THR A 29 2.23 -4.03 1.33
N ILE A 30 1.70 -4.33 2.52
CA ILE A 30 2.23 -3.84 3.78
C ILE A 30 2.32 -5.04 4.74
N ALA A 31 3.54 -5.38 5.14
CA ALA A 31 3.75 -6.40 6.15
C ALA A 31 3.41 -5.88 7.56
N SER A 32 3.14 -6.77 8.50
CA SER A 32 2.79 -6.48 9.90
C SER A 32 3.87 -5.69 10.64
N ASN A 33 5.11 -5.76 10.15
CA ASN A 33 6.23 -4.98 10.64
C ASN A 33 6.36 -3.59 9.98
N GLY A 34 5.41 -3.15 9.15
CA GLY A 34 5.42 -1.83 8.52
C GLY A 34 5.98 -1.76 7.10
N LEU A 35 6.70 -2.79 6.64
CA LEU A 35 7.37 -2.74 5.34
C LEU A 35 6.36 -2.67 4.19
N ALA A 36 6.41 -1.57 3.45
CA ALA A 36 5.52 -1.29 2.32
C ALA A 36 6.25 -1.53 1.00
N ARG A 37 5.59 -2.28 0.11
CA ARG A 37 6.11 -2.61 -1.23
C ARG A 37 5.09 -2.31 -2.32
N TYR A 38 5.59 -1.89 -3.47
CA TYR A 38 4.83 -1.68 -4.71
C TYR A 38 5.32 -2.70 -5.73
N ASN A 39 4.42 -3.53 -6.25
CA ASN A 39 4.75 -4.63 -7.19
C ASN A 39 5.92 -5.52 -6.73
N GLY A 40 6.04 -5.72 -5.41
CA GLY A 40 7.08 -6.55 -4.79
C GLY A 40 8.38 -5.81 -4.46
N GLU A 41 8.56 -4.57 -4.92
CA GLU A 41 9.73 -3.75 -4.60
C GLU A 41 9.51 -2.92 -3.35
N TYR A 42 10.53 -2.84 -2.48
CA TYR A 42 10.47 -2.01 -1.29
C TYR A 42 10.42 -0.53 -1.63
N VAL A 43 9.49 0.20 -1.01
CA VAL A 43 9.33 1.64 -1.21
C VAL A 43 9.52 2.42 0.08
N THR A 44 8.83 2.02 1.15
CA THR A 44 8.82 2.78 2.41
C THR A 44 8.43 1.91 3.61
N ASP A 45 8.40 2.51 4.80
CA ASP A 45 8.08 1.87 6.07
C ASP A 45 7.01 2.66 6.84
N TYR A 46 5.95 1.94 7.26
CA TYR A 46 4.83 2.46 8.05
C TYR A 46 4.75 1.88 9.48
N ALA A 47 5.80 1.21 9.97
CA ALA A 47 5.81 0.52 11.28
C ALA A 47 5.35 1.43 12.42
N ASN A 48 5.75 2.71 12.36
CA ASN A 48 5.43 3.68 13.39
C ASN A 48 3.98 4.14 13.39
N ILE A 49 3.17 3.86 12.36
CA ILE A 49 1.79 4.35 12.24
C ILE A 49 0.74 3.25 12.19
N LEU A 50 1.13 2.00 11.89
CA LEU A 50 0.18 0.88 11.77
C LEU A 50 -0.60 0.57 13.06
N SER A 51 -0.09 0.96 14.23
CA SER A 51 -0.75 0.71 15.51
C SER A 51 -1.89 1.70 15.84
N PHE A 52 -1.99 2.82 15.10
CA PHE A 52 -3.00 3.86 15.35
C PHE A 52 -3.70 4.39 14.10
N VAL A 53 -3.30 3.94 12.91
CA VAL A 53 -3.95 4.29 11.64
C VAL A 53 -4.53 3.03 11.01
N ASP A 54 -5.77 3.13 10.52
CA ASP A 54 -6.41 2.03 9.78
C ASP A 54 -5.62 1.69 8.51
N ILE A 55 -5.46 0.39 8.25
CA ILE A 55 -4.66 -0.11 7.14
C ILE A 55 -5.15 0.37 5.77
N HIS A 56 -6.46 0.57 5.57
CA HIS A 56 -6.99 1.12 4.32
C HIS A 56 -6.52 2.55 4.11
N THR A 57 -6.51 3.36 5.19
CA THR A 57 -6.00 4.73 5.12
C THR A 57 -4.52 4.76 4.78
N VAL A 58 -3.73 3.82 5.31
CA VAL A 58 -2.31 3.69 4.97
C VAL A 58 -2.14 3.32 3.49
N PHE A 59 -2.93 2.37 2.97
CA PHE A 59 -2.90 2.04 1.54
C PHE A 59 -3.31 3.20 0.64
N GLU A 60 -4.35 3.97 0.97
CA GLU A 60 -4.74 5.14 0.20
C GLU A 60 -3.64 6.21 0.15
N ARG A 61 -2.95 6.40 1.28
CA ARG A 61 -1.80 7.32 1.35
C ARG A 61 -0.62 6.80 0.56
N PHE A 62 -0.35 5.50 0.65
CA PHE A 62 0.72 4.86 -0.09
C PHE A 62 0.49 4.96 -1.61
N ALA A 63 -0.72 4.66 -2.06
CA ALA A 63 -1.09 4.74 -3.48
C ALA A 63 -0.94 6.16 -4.04
N LYS A 64 -1.34 7.19 -3.28
CA LYS A 64 -1.12 8.61 -3.65
C LYS A 64 0.36 8.98 -3.73
N MET A 65 1.19 8.40 -2.87
CA MET A 65 2.65 8.63 -2.90
C MET A 65 3.25 8.05 -4.18
N ILE A 66 2.85 6.82 -4.56
CA ILE A 66 3.29 6.20 -5.82
C ILE A 66 2.83 7.02 -7.03
N GLU A 67 1.56 7.43 -7.06
CA GLU A 67 1.02 8.28 -8.13
C GLU A 67 1.86 9.56 -8.33
N GLN A 68 2.24 10.21 -7.23
CA GLN A 68 3.07 11.41 -7.27
C GLN A 68 4.51 11.13 -7.71
N ALA A 69 5.09 10.00 -7.31
CA ALA A 69 6.43 9.61 -7.73
C ALA A 69 6.48 9.35 -9.25
N GLU A 70 5.50 8.62 -9.77
CA GLU A 70 5.38 8.28 -11.19
C GLU A 70 5.06 9.51 -12.06
N ALA A 71 4.30 10.47 -11.54
CA ALA A 71 4.02 11.72 -12.25
C ALA A 71 5.24 12.65 -12.40
N ASN A 72 6.30 12.43 -11.60
CA ASN A 72 7.51 13.25 -11.59
C ASN A 72 8.71 12.59 -12.34
N ASN A 73 8.54 11.38 -12.86
CA ASN A 73 9.50 10.66 -13.71
C ASN A 73 9.17 10.84 -15.20
#